data_AF-A0A5J4QYI7-F1
#
_entry.id   AF-A0A5J4QYI7-F1
#
_cell.length_a   1.000
_cell.length_b   1.000
_cell.length_c   1.000
_cell.angle_alpha   90.00
_cell.angle_beta   90.00
_cell.angle_gamma   90.00
#
_symmetry.space_group_name_H-M   'P 1'
#
loop_
_entity.id
_entity.type
_entity.pdbx_description
1 polymer ?
#
loop_
_entity_poly.entity_id
_entity_poly.type
_entity_poly.pdbx_seq_one_letter_code
_entity_poly.pdbx_strand_id
1 'polypeptide(L)' 'MKRQNFIILLFFCSLLQAQPSGVYQNPILHADYSDPDVIRVGDDFYMTASSFNCVPGLPILHSKD' A
#
# COMPACT_ATOMS: atom_id res chain seq x y z
N MET A 1 13.72 -33.94 17.27
CA MET A 1 14.32 -32.60 17.49
C MET A 1 14.25 -31.63 16.30
N LYS A 2 14.15 -32.06 15.02
CA LYS A 2 14.16 -31.13 13.87
C LYS A 2 12.79 -30.59 13.44
N ARG A 3 11.69 -31.29 13.75
CA ARG A 3 10.32 -30.92 13.33
C ARG A 3 9.60 -29.94 14.28
N GLN A 4 9.90 -30.00 15.59
CA GLN A 4 9.31 -29.11 16.60
C GLN A 4 9.86 -27.68 16.52
N ASN A 5 11.16 -27.51 16.28
CA ASN A 5 11.78 -26.17 16.15
C ASN A 5 11.29 -25.41 14.91
N PHE A 6 10.93 -26.13 13.83
CA PHE A 6 10.41 -25.51 12.61
C PHE A 6 8.98 -24.99 12.76
N ILE A 7 8.13 -25.72 13.51
CA ILE A 7 6.75 -25.31 13.80
C ILE A 7 6.72 -24.10 14.75
N ILE A 8 7.63 -24.05 15.73
CA ILE A 8 7.75 -22.90 16.66
C ILE A 8 8.16 -21.62 15.91
N LEU A 9 9.06 -21.72 14.94
CA LEU A 9 9.50 -20.56 14.14
C LEU A 9 8.39 -20.00 13.24
N LEU A 10 7.58 -20.88 12.63
CA LEU A 10 6.42 -20.48 11.82
C LEU A 10 5.32 -19.82 12.67
N PHE A 11 5.10 -20.30 13.89
CA PHE A 11 4.08 -19.75 14.80
C PHE A 11 4.52 -18.42 15.44
N PHE A 12 5.83 -18.19 15.60
CA PHE A 12 6.36 -16.92 16.11
C PHE A 12 6.34 -15.80 15.06
N CYS A 13 6.46 -16.16 13.77
CA CYS A 13 6.44 -15.20 12.66
C CYS A 13 5.05 -14.58 12.45
N SER A 14 3.96 -15.35 12.60
CA SER A 14 2.59 -14.86 12.43
C SER A 14 2.12 -13.91 13.55
N LEU A 15 2.69 -14.02 14.76
CA LEU A 15 2.38 -13.11 15.88
C LEU A 15 3.06 -11.74 15.74
N LEU A 16 4.09 -11.60 14.91
CA LEU A 16 4.78 -10.32 14.67
C LEU A 16 4.12 -9.46 13.58
N GLN A 17 3.17 -10.00 12.82
CA GLN A 17 2.59 -9.33 11.65
C GLN A 17 1.32 -8.54 11.94
N ALA A 18 0.84 -8.52 13.19
CA ALA A 18 -0.32 -7.72 13.56
C ALA A 18 0.07 -6.24 13.62
N GLN A 19 -0.09 -5.52 12.50
CA GLN A 19 0.05 -4.08 12.48
C GLN A 19 -1.12 -3.45 13.27
N PRO A 20 -0.87 -2.46 14.14
CA PRO A 20 -1.94 -1.75 14.84
C PRO A 20 -2.92 -1.12 13.82
N SER A 21 -4.22 -1.20 14.10
CA SER A 21 -5.25 -0.55 13.29
C SER A 21 -4.98 0.96 13.21
N GLY A 22 -4.97 1.52 12.00
CA GLY A 22 -4.72 2.96 11.77
C GLY A 22 -3.25 3.33 11.54
N VAL A 23 -2.33 2.35 11.53
CA VAL A 23 -0.96 2.54 11.06
C VAL A 23 -0.86 2.04 9.63
N TYR A 24 -0.29 2.86 8.75
CA TYR A 24 0.07 2.46 7.40
C TYR A 24 1.59 2.33 7.26
N GLN A 25 2.05 1.54 6.28
CA GLN A 25 3.47 1.40 5.98
C GLN A 25 3.77 1.98 4.60
N ASN A 26 4.80 2.82 4.52
CA ASN A 26 5.30 3.32 3.25
C ASN A 26 6.00 2.22 2.43
N PRO A 27 5.89 2.24 1.08
CA PRO A 27 5.04 3.14 0.29
C PRO A 27 3.56 2.72 0.32
N ILE A 28 2.65 3.71 0.32
CA ILE A 28 1.20 3.45 0.32
C ILE A 28 0.71 2.74 -0.95
N LEU A 29 1.40 2.94 -2.06
CA LEU A 29 1.12 2.32 -3.35
C LEU A 29 2.44 1.93 -4.00
N HIS A 30 2.72 0.62 -4.05
CA HIS A 30 3.93 0.10 -4.67
C HIS A 30 3.71 -0.11 -6.18
N ALA A 31 3.56 1.00 -6.91
CA ALA A 31 3.30 1.02 -8.34
C ALA A 31 4.04 2.19 -9.03
N ASP A 32 4.08 2.15 -10.36
CA ASP A 32 4.74 3.18 -11.19
C ASP A 32 3.80 4.36 -11.45
N TYR A 33 3.59 5.17 -10.42
CA TYR A 33 2.89 6.46 -10.52
C TYR A 33 3.85 7.59 -10.16
N SER A 34 4.50 8.13 -11.19
CA SER A 34 5.44 9.26 -11.05
C SER A 34 4.70 10.58 -10.81
N ASP A 35 5.32 11.48 -10.05
CA ASP A 35 4.79 12.82 -9.74
C ASP A 35 3.35 12.85 -9.21
N PRO A 36 3.05 12.16 -8.09
CA PRO A 36 1.71 12.16 -7.53
C PRO A 36 1.31 13.56 -7.03
N ASP A 37 0.18 14.06 -7.51
CA ASP A 37 -0.49 15.28 -6.99
C ASP A 37 -1.92 14.92 -6.53
N VAL A 38 -2.33 15.43 -5.37
CA VAL A 38 -3.52 14.95 -4.65
C VAL A 38 -4.38 16.10 -4.11
N ILE A 39 -5.70 15.95 -4.24
CA ILE A 39 -6.70 16.83 -3.64
C ILE A 39 -7.74 16.02 -2.86
N ARG A 40 -8.40 16.68 -1.90
CA ARG A 40 -9.55 16.13 -1.16
C ARG A 40 -10.83 16.87 -1.51
N VAL A 41 -11.92 16.14 -1.73
CA VAL A 41 -13.27 16.68 -1.95
C VAL A 41 -14.24 15.92 -1.03
N GLY A 42 -14.75 16.59 0.00
CA GLY A 42 -15.61 15.92 0.99
C GLY A 42 -14.83 14.86 1.75
N ASP A 43 -15.23 13.59 1.63
CA ASP A 43 -14.58 12.41 2.24
C ASP A 43 -13.74 11.60 1.25
N ASP A 44 -13.54 12.12 0.04
CA ASP A 44 -12.86 11.44 -1.05
C ASP A 44 -11.53 12.12 -1.39
N PHE A 45 -10.51 11.32 -1.65
CA PHE A 45 -9.20 11.75 -2.14
C PHE A 45 -9.05 11.38 -3.61
N TYR A 46 -8.57 12.32 -4.42
CA TYR A 46 -8.27 12.12 -5.83
C TYR A 46 -6.81 12.44 -6.08
N MET A 47 -6.10 11.51 -6.74
CA MET A 47 -4.69 11.67 -7.09
C MET A 47 -4.50 11.51 -8.59
N THR A 48 -3.70 12.38 -9.19
CA THR A 48 -3.20 12.24 -10.56
C THR A 48 -1.71 11.92 -10.55
N ALA A 49 -1.23 11.31 -11.62
CA ALA A 49 0.20 11.02 -11.82
C ALA A 49 0.61 11.23 -13.28
N SER A 50 1.89 11.43 -13.51
CA SER A 50 2.49 11.50 -14.85
C SER A 50 2.36 10.14 -15.56
N SER A 51 1.72 10.11 -16.73
CA SER A 51 1.58 8.92 -17.57
C SER A 51 2.64 8.82 -18.68
N PHE A 52 3.52 9.81 -18.80
CA PHE A 52 4.48 9.95 -19.90
C PHE A 52 3.80 9.69 -21.27
N ASN A 53 4.28 8.68 -22.00
CA ASN A 53 3.79 8.31 -23.33
C ASN A 53 2.62 7.31 -23.31
N CYS A 54 2.14 6.91 -22.13
CA CYS A 54 1.02 5.98 -21.99
C CYS A 54 -0.30 6.67 -22.31
N VAL A 55 -1.15 5.99 -23.09
CA VAL A 55 -2.48 6.47 -23.51
C VAL A 55 -3.53 5.42 -23.11
N PRO A 56 -4.64 5.81 -22.46
CA PRO A 56 -5.02 7.17 -22.07
C PRO A 56 -4.08 7.76 -21.00
N GLY A 57 -3.80 9.07 -21.10
CA GLY A 57 -2.89 9.78 -20.21
C GLY A 57 -3.58 10.35 -18.97
N LEU A 58 -2.78 10.81 -18.00
CA LEU A 58 -3.22 11.42 -16.73
C LEU A 58 -4.21 10.55 -15.95
N PRO A 59 -3.78 9.42 -15.39
CA PRO A 59 -4.64 8.56 -14.58
C PRO A 59 -5.17 9.33 -13.37
N ILE A 60 -6.46 9.10 -13.05
CA ILE A 60 -7.10 9.62 -11.84
C ILE A 60 -7.36 8.42 -10.93
N LEU A 61 -6.72 8.42 -9.76
CA LEU A 61 -6.92 7.46 -8.69
C LEU A 61 -7.86 8.05 -7.65
N HIS A 62 -8.60 7.18 -6.96
CA HIS A 62 -9.60 7.55 -5.97
C HIS A 62 -9.39 6.73 -4.70
N SER A 63 -9.43 7.38 -3.54
CA SER A 63 -9.44 6.73 -2.23
C SER A 63 -10.37 7.42 -1.24
N LYS A 64 -10.62 6.75 -0.10
CA LYS A 64 -11.46 7.23 1.02
C LYS A 64 -10.72 7.24 2.36
N ASP A 65 -9.49 6.75 2.40
CA ASP A 65 -8.66 6.62 3.59
C ASP A 65 -7.54 7.66 3.67
#